data_AF-A0AAF0S395-F1
#
_entry.id   AF-A0AAF0S395-F1
#
_cell.length_a   1.000
_cell.length_b   1.000
_cell.length_c   1.000
_cell.angle_alpha   90.00
_cell.angle_beta   90.00
_cell.angle_gamma   90.00
#
_symmetry.space_group_name_H-M   'P 1'
#
loop_
_entity.id
_entity.type
_entity.pdbx_description
1 polymer ?
#
loop_
_entity_poly.entity_id
_entity_poly.type
_entity_poly.pdbx_seq_one_letter_code
_entity_poly.pdbx_strand_id
1 'polypeptide(L)'
;MTGQPISADQHLALTSVVTSGLPTTLGTQHAEHFYDVPAVFNRRPSPPEVAALEASTSHKTLERSGYPEVTLAVHDRRLVIGHTNLDQLERGLATALANLVHQISGDALAKARQSRDNAQLARDEQLARAQDVTRAAERIRFVPDEQLRAL
;
A
#
# COMPACT_ATOMS: atom_id res chain seq x y z
N MET A 1 6.93 21.93 -18.30
CA MET A 1 7.60 20.93 -17.44
C MET A 1 6.52 19.96 -16.95
N THR A 2 6.34 18.85 -17.65
CA THR A 2 5.33 17.84 -17.31
C THR A 2 5.84 17.02 -16.14
N GLY A 3 5.18 17.15 -14.98
CA GLY A 3 5.44 16.29 -13.83
C GLY A 3 5.21 14.83 -14.23
N GLN A 4 6.23 14.00 -14.06
CA GLN A 4 6.06 12.56 -14.27
C GLN A 4 4.92 12.05 -13.38
N PRO A 5 4.00 11.23 -13.91
CA PRO A 5 3.00 10.59 -13.08
C PRO A 5 3.75 9.67 -12.11
N ILE A 6 3.79 10.04 -10.83
CA ILE A 6 4.10 9.15 -9.71
C ILE A 6 3.09 8.00 -9.77
N SER A 7 3.44 6.97 -10.53
CA SER A 7 2.55 5.84 -10.79
C SER A 7 2.43 5.02 -9.52
N ALA A 8 1.24 4.51 -9.24
CA ALA A 8 0.96 3.65 -8.09
C ALA A 8 1.86 2.39 -8.02
N ASP A 9 2.60 2.09 -9.09
CA ASP A 9 3.61 1.02 -9.16
C ASP A 9 5.00 1.42 -8.61
N GLN A 10 5.22 2.68 -8.19
CA GLN A 10 6.47 3.08 -7.54
C GLN A 10 6.51 2.62 -6.08
N HIS A 11 7.64 2.05 -5.66
CA HIS A 11 7.88 1.75 -4.25
C HIS A 11 7.79 3.02 -3.38
N LEU A 12 7.12 2.87 -2.24
CA LEU A 12 7.12 3.87 -1.18
C LEU A 12 8.52 3.94 -0.56
N ALA A 13 8.99 5.15 -0.31
CA ALA A 13 10.27 5.40 0.34
C ALA A 13 10.19 6.67 1.20
N LEU A 14 10.95 6.69 2.30
CA LEU A 14 11.20 7.90 3.07
C LEU A 14 12.29 8.73 2.38
N THR A 15 12.13 10.05 2.37
CA THR A 15 12.99 10.96 1.60
C THR A 15 13.77 11.91 2.49
N SER A 16 13.14 12.47 3.51
CA SER A 16 13.79 13.42 4.43
C SER A 16 13.01 13.56 5.73
N VAL A 17 13.69 14.05 6.77
CA VAL A 17 13.08 14.55 8.00
C VAL A 17 12.55 15.97 7.78
N VAL A 18 11.38 16.27 8.32
CA VAL A 18 10.78 17.61 8.30
C VAL A 18 11.32 18.42 9.47
N THR A 19 12.39 19.16 9.24
CA THR A 19 13.07 19.97 10.28
C THR A 19 12.15 20.98 10.95
N SER A 20 11.20 21.57 10.21
CA SER A 20 10.22 22.51 10.76
C SER A 20 9.22 21.89 11.73
N GLY A 21 9.15 20.56 11.81
CA GLY A 21 8.29 19.83 12.74
C GLY A 21 9.03 19.27 13.95
N LEU A 22 10.32 19.57 14.09
CA LEU A 22 11.10 19.19 15.27
C LEU A 22 10.86 20.16 16.44
N PRO A 23 11.04 19.71 17.70
CA PRO A 23 10.94 20.60 18.85
C PRO A 23 11.88 21.80 18.75
N THR A 24 11.37 22.98 19.11
CA THR A 24 12.18 24.22 19.11
C THR A 24 13.22 24.27 20.22
N THR A 25 13.11 23.38 21.21
CA THR A 25 14.04 23.24 22.34
C THR A 25 15.28 22.41 21.99
N LEU A 26 15.35 21.80 20.80
CA LEU A 26 16.55 21.05 20.37
C LEU A 26 17.79 21.96 20.38
N GLY A 27 18.90 21.43 20.91
CA GLY A 27 20.14 22.19 21.09
C GLY A 27 20.15 23.09 22.32
N THR A 28 19.10 23.07 23.14
CA THR A 28 19.05 23.74 24.44
C THR A 28 19.18 22.75 25.59
N GLN A 29 19.48 23.26 26.79
CA GLN A 29 19.51 22.49 28.04
C GLN A 29 18.17 21.85 28.43
N HIS A 30 17.05 22.25 27.81
CA HIS A 30 15.70 21.72 28.09
C HIS A 30 15.20 20.78 27.00
N ALA A 31 16.06 20.32 26.09
CA ALA A 31 15.66 19.37 25.05
C ALA A 31 15.21 18.04 25.68
N GLU A 32 14.01 17.60 25.34
CA GLU A 32 13.55 16.26 25.71
C GLU A 32 14.43 15.20 25.04
N HIS A 33 14.66 14.09 25.74
CA HIS A 33 15.50 13.02 25.22
C HIS A 33 14.82 12.24 24.08
N PHE A 34 13.49 12.14 24.11
CA PHE A 34 12.68 11.53 23.06
C PHE A 34 11.59 12.51 22.60
N TYR A 35 11.30 12.52 21.31
CA TYR A 35 10.35 13.39 20.67
C TYR A 35 9.88 12.79 19.34
N ASP A 36 8.86 13.41 18.76
CA ASP A 36 8.34 13.03 17.45
C ASP A 36 9.26 13.55 16.34
N VAL A 37 9.66 12.65 15.45
CA VAL A 37 10.44 12.97 14.25
C VAL A 37 9.56 12.77 13.02
N PRO A 38 9.04 13.85 12.42
CA PRO A 38 8.29 13.75 11.18
C PRO A 38 9.22 13.50 9.99
N ALA A 39 8.87 12.53 9.14
CA ALA A 39 9.57 12.21 7.89
C ALA A 39 8.61 12.20 6.69
N VAL A 40 9.12 12.48 5.50
CA VAL A 40 8.31 12.63 4.28
C VAL A 40 8.46 11.44 3.35
N PHE A 41 7.35 10.93 2.84
CA PHE A 41 7.34 9.92 1.78
C PHE A 41 7.56 10.51 0.38
N ASN A 42 8.12 9.72 -0.54
CA ASN A 42 8.26 10.06 -1.96
C ASN A 42 6.92 10.20 -2.71
N ARG A 43 5.85 9.60 -2.19
CA ARG A 43 4.46 9.72 -2.65
C ARG A 43 3.49 9.55 -1.49
N ARG A 44 2.20 9.79 -1.69
CA ARG A 44 1.18 9.44 -0.68
C ARG A 44 1.16 7.91 -0.52
N PRO A 45 1.26 7.37 0.71
CA PRO A 45 1.08 5.94 0.96
C PRO A 45 -0.37 5.53 0.66
N SER A 46 -0.53 4.33 0.14
CA SER A 46 -1.85 3.75 -0.13
C SER A 46 -2.49 3.24 1.18
N PRO A 47 -3.82 3.08 1.25
CA PRO A 47 -4.50 2.51 2.42
C PRO A 47 -3.89 1.21 2.96
N PRO A 48 -3.52 0.19 2.15
CA PRO A 48 -2.88 -1.01 2.67
C PRO A 48 -1.47 -0.76 3.23
N GLU A 49 -0.72 0.19 2.66
CA GLU A 49 0.60 0.58 3.19
C GLU A 49 0.46 1.31 4.53
N VAL A 50 -0.52 2.22 4.66
CA VAL A 50 -0.84 2.90 5.93
C VAL A 50 -1.20 1.88 7.01
N ALA A 51 -2.15 1.00 6.72
CA ALA A 51 -2.58 -0.03 7.68
C ALA A 51 -1.42 -0.94 8.10
N ALA A 52 -0.50 -1.28 7.19
CA ALA A 52 0.66 -2.09 7.51
C ALA A 52 1.69 -1.34 8.36
N LEU A 53 1.94 -0.05 8.09
CA LEU A 53 2.86 0.78 8.87
C LEU A 53 2.40 0.94 10.32
N GLU A 54 1.10 1.13 10.52
CA GLU A 54 0.49 1.32 11.84
C GLU A 54 0.14 -0.01 12.54
N ALA A 55 0.34 -1.15 11.87
CA ALA A 55 0.06 -2.46 12.44
C ALA A 55 1.09 -2.86 13.51
N SER A 56 0.64 -3.65 14.48
CA SER A 56 1.50 -4.20 15.54
C SER A 56 2.67 -5.05 14.99
N THR A 57 2.58 -5.58 13.77
CA THR A 57 3.68 -6.31 13.11
C THR A 57 4.86 -5.40 12.77
N SER A 58 4.60 -4.15 12.39
CA SER A 58 5.64 -3.15 12.14
C SER A 58 6.34 -2.78 13.44
N HIS A 59 5.56 -2.56 14.51
CA HIS A 59 6.11 -2.33 15.85
C HIS A 59 6.99 -3.49 16.33
N LYS A 60 6.52 -4.75 16.21
CA LYS A 60 7.35 -5.94 16.52
C LYS A 60 8.62 -6.05 15.67
N THR A 61 8.64 -5.46 14.48
CA THR A 61 9.84 -5.45 13.63
C THR A 61 10.86 -4.42 14.11
N LEU A 62 10.39 -3.26 14.57
CA LEU A 62 11.23 -2.25 15.21
C LEU A 62 11.75 -2.70 16.57
N GLU A 63 10.91 -3.37 17.38
CA GLU A 63 11.30 -3.99 18.65
C GLU A 63 12.47 -4.97 18.46
N ARG A 64 12.35 -5.89 17.50
CA ARG A 64 13.43 -6.83 17.14
C ARG A 64 14.69 -6.14 16.60
N SER A 65 14.56 -4.92 16.09
CA SER A 65 15.68 -4.09 15.62
C SER A 65 16.29 -3.23 16.73
N GLY A 66 15.81 -3.35 17.98
CA GLY A 66 16.33 -2.61 19.13
C GLY A 66 15.58 -1.31 19.44
N TYR A 67 14.40 -1.09 18.85
CA TYR A 67 13.60 0.13 19.01
C TYR A 67 12.20 -0.18 19.56
N PRO A 68 12.08 -0.70 20.80
CA PRO A 68 10.82 -1.18 21.37
C PRO A 68 9.80 -0.07 21.62
N GLU A 69 10.24 1.14 21.95
CA GLU A 69 9.34 2.25 22.28
C GLU A 69 8.84 3.00 21.04
N VAL A 70 9.46 2.79 19.87
CA VAL A 70 9.16 3.58 18.66
C VAL A 70 7.75 3.29 18.15
N THR A 71 6.99 4.36 17.95
CA THR A 71 5.64 4.34 17.38
C THR A 71 5.63 4.95 15.99
N LEU A 72 4.75 4.45 15.12
CA LEU A 72 4.58 4.93 13.76
C LEU A 72 3.14 5.37 13.54
N ALA A 73 2.95 6.60 13.06
CA ALA A 73 1.65 7.13 12.64
C ALA A 73 1.77 7.82 11.29
N VAL A 74 0.81 7.60 10.40
CA VAL A 74 0.82 8.20 9.06
C VAL A 74 -0.17 9.35 8.99
N HIS A 75 0.34 10.53 8.69
CA HIS A 75 -0.46 11.73 8.47
C HIS A 75 -0.27 12.21 7.03
N ASP A 76 -1.23 11.87 6.18
CA ASP A 76 -1.18 12.20 4.76
C ASP A 76 0.09 11.65 4.06
N ARG A 77 1.08 12.51 3.77
CA ARG A 77 2.36 12.14 3.16
C ARG A 77 3.52 12.09 4.16
N ARG A 78 3.22 12.20 5.45
CA ARG A 78 4.23 12.20 6.52
C ARG A 78 4.10 10.95 7.37
N LEU A 79 5.24 10.39 7.74
CA LEU A 79 5.38 9.44 8.82
C LEU A 79 5.79 10.21 10.06
N VAL A 80 5.00 10.17 11.12
CA VAL A 80 5.39 10.63 12.44
C VAL A 80 6.00 9.43 13.17
N ILE A 81 7.29 9.54 13.47
CA ILE A 81 8.04 8.54 14.22
C ILE A 81 8.06 9.04 15.66
N GLY A 82 7.28 8.42 16.54
CA GLY A 82 7.18 8.81 17.94
C GLY A 82 8.18 8.08 18.82
N HIS A 83 8.41 8.63 20.02
CA HIS A 83 9.30 8.07 21.04
C HIS A 83 10.71 7.74 20.52
N THR A 84 11.27 8.65 19.71
CA THR A 84 12.60 8.51 19.12
C THR A 84 13.40 9.80 19.31
N ASN A 85 14.60 9.89 18.77
CA ASN A 85 15.33 11.13 18.58
C ASN A 85 16.22 11.06 17.32
N LEU A 86 16.78 12.20 16.90
CA LEU A 86 17.66 12.25 15.71
C LEU A 86 18.88 11.32 15.83
N ASP A 87 19.42 11.18 17.03
CA ASP A 87 20.60 10.37 17.33
C ASP A 87 20.32 8.85 17.16
N GLN A 88 19.12 8.38 17.50
CA GLN A 88 18.64 7.03 17.15
C GLN A 88 18.45 6.85 15.64
N LEU A 89 17.92 7.86 14.94
CA LEU A 89 17.82 7.84 13.47
C LEU A 89 19.19 7.69 12.82
N GLU A 90 20.18 8.49 13.24
CA GLU A 90 21.56 8.45 12.73
C GLU A 90 22.25 7.11 13.00
N ARG A 91 22.00 6.50 14.17
CA ARG A 91 22.62 5.22 14.56
C ARG A 91 21.99 3.96 13.97
N GLY A 92 20.93 4.09 13.17
CA GLY A 92 20.39 2.95 12.42
C GLY A 92 18.88 2.86 12.32
N LEU A 93 18.12 3.64 13.10
CA LEU A 93 16.65 3.61 13.01
C LEU A 93 16.19 4.08 11.62
N ALA A 94 16.88 5.04 11.01
CA ALA A 94 16.58 5.48 9.65
C ALA A 94 16.66 4.30 8.64
N THR A 95 17.70 3.47 8.75
CA THR A 95 17.88 2.27 7.91
C THR A 95 16.82 1.21 8.21
N ALA A 96 16.51 0.98 9.48
CA ALA A 96 15.47 0.03 9.87
C ALA A 96 14.09 0.44 9.31
N LEU A 97 13.75 1.73 9.40
CA LEU A 97 12.52 2.28 8.84
C LEU A 97 12.50 2.21 7.31
N ALA A 98 13.61 2.53 6.65
CA ALA A 98 13.71 2.42 5.19
C ALA A 98 13.46 0.98 4.70
N ASN A 99 14.04 -0.01 5.37
CA ASN A 99 13.83 -1.43 5.07
C ASN A 99 12.39 -1.86 5.31
N LEU A 100 11.80 -1.45 6.44
CA LEU A 100 10.40 -1.74 6.77
C LEU A 100 9.45 -1.16 5.72
N VAL A 101 9.62 0.12 5.35
CA VAL A 101 8.81 0.79 4.34
C VAL A 101 8.97 0.11 2.97
N HIS A 102 10.20 -0.27 2.60
CA HIS A 102 10.45 -0.96 1.34
C HIS A 102 9.74 -2.32 1.27
N GLN A 103 9.81 -3.11 2.34
CA GLN A 103 9.13 -4.41 2.44
C GLN A 103 7.61 -4.25 2.33
N ILE A 104 7.03 -3.34 3.12
CA ILE A 104 5.58 -3.07 3.11
C ILE A 104 5.12 -2.66 1.70
N SER A 105 5.89 -1.81 1.02
CA SER A 105 5.53 -1.39 -0.33
C SER A 105 5.63 -2.55 -1.33
N GLY A 106 6.65 -3.40 -1.22
CA GLY A 106 6.77 -4.62 -2.03
C GLY A 106 5.57 -5.55 -1.87
N ASP A 107 5.17 -5.80 -0.62
CA ASP A 107 4.01 -6.64 -0.30
C ASP A 107 2.70 -6.05 -0.85
N ALA A 108 2.51 -4.73 -0.73
CA ALA A 108 1.34 -4.04 -1.25
C ALA A 108 1.27 -4.13 -2.77
N LEU A 109 2.40 -3.93 -3.46
CA LEU A 109 2.49 -4.05 -4.92
C LEU A 109 2.23 -5.47 -5.40
N ALA A 110 2.79 -6.48 -4.71
CA ALA A 110 2.55 -7.88 -5.03
C ALA A 110 1.07 -8.25 -4.91
N LYS A 111 0.41 -7.84 -3.81
CA LYS A 111 -1.03 -8.05 -3.60
C LYS A 111 -1.88 -7.35 -4.65
N ALA A 112 -1.51 -6.12 -5.03
CA ALA A 112 -2.23 -5.37 -6.06
C ALA A 112 -2.10 -6.02 -7.44
N ARG A 113 -0.93 -6.56 -7.79
CA ARG A 113 -0.72 -7.33 -9.03
C ARG A 113 -1.57 -8.61 -9.02
N GLN A 114 -1.48 -9.40 -7.96
CA GLN A 114 -2.27 -10.63 -7.83
C GLN A 114 -3.79 -10.38 -7.93
N SER A 115 -4.29 -9.31 -7.31
CA SER A 115 -5.71 -8.94 -7.40
C SER A 115 -6.11 -8.57 -8.84
N ARG A 116 -5.27 -7.84 -9.57
CA ARG A 116 -5.49 -7.52 -10.99
C ARG A 116 -5.54 -8.78 -11.85
N ASP A 117 -4.58 -9.68 -11.67
CA ASP A 117 -4.49 -10.92 -12.44
C ASP A 117 -5.72 -11.80 -12.20
N ASN A 118 -6.14 -11.95 -10.94
CA ASN A 118 -7.34 -12.69 -10.58
C ASN A 118 -8.62 -12.07 -11.17
N ALA A 119 -8.73 -10.73 -11.15
CA ALA A 119 -9.88 -10.04 -11.73
C ALA A 119 -9.93 -10.18 -13.25
N GLN A 120 -8.76 -10.24 -13.91
CA GLN A 120 -8.68 -10.46 -15.35
C GLN A 120 -9.09 -11.89 -15.72
N LEU A 121 -8.57 -12.89 -15.01
CA LEU A 121 -8.97 -14.29 -15.19
C LEU A 121 -10.49 -14.49 -15.03
N ALA A 122 -11.09 -13.91 -13.99
CA ALA A 122 -12.53 -14.03 -13.77
C ALA A 122 -13.36 -13.38 -14.89
N ARG A 123 -12.89 -12.27 -15.46
CA ARG A 123 -13.54 -11.63 -16.62
C ARG A 123 -13.44 -12.49 -17.86
N ASP A 124 -12.28 -13.08 -18.12
CA ASP A 124 -12.04 -13.94 -19.28
C ASP A 124 -12.92 -15.20 -19.22
N GLU A 125 -13.01 -15.82 -18.04
CA GLU A 125 -13.93 -16.96 -17.79
C GLU A 125 -15.40 -16.58 -18.01
N GLN A 126 -15.82 -15.41 -17.53
CA GLN A 126 -17.19 -14.93 -17.71
C GLN A 126 -17.49 -14.64 -19.19
N LEU A 127 -16.54 -14.06 -19.91
CA LEU A 127 -16.68 -13.80 -21.35
C LEU A 127 -16.77 -15.10 -22.15
N ALA A 128 -15.92 -16.08 -21.85
CA ALA A 128 -15.95 -17.40 -22.49
C ALA A 128 -17.30 -18.09 -22.26
N ARG A 129 -17.79 -18.08 -21.01
CA ARG A 129 -19.11 -18.63 -20.68
C ARG A 129 -20.24 -17.93 -21.44
N ALA A 130 -20.19 -16.60 -21.54
CA ALA A 130 -21.20 -15.83 -22.28
C ALA A 130 -21.19 -16.21 -23.77
N GLN A 131 -20.02 -16.34 -24.39
CA GLN A 131 -19.88 -16.75 -25.79
C GLN A 131 -20.43 -18.15 -26.04
N ASP A 132 -20.17 -19.11 -25.14
CA ASP A 132 -20.70 -20.47 -25.27
C ASP A 132 -22.22 -20.50 -25.13
N VAL A 133 -22.80 -19.70 -24.22
CA VAL A 133 -24.25 -19.54 -24.10
C VAL A 133 -24.85 -18.93 -25.37
N THR A 134 -24.23 -17.87 -25.93
CA THR A 134 -24.66 -17.28 -27.19
C THR A 134 -24.64 -18.31 -28.32
N ARG A 135 -23.55 -19.05 -28.47
CA ARG A 135 -23.42 -20.10 -29.51
C ARG A 135 -24.44 -21.22 -29.33
N ALA A 136 -24.78 -21.58 -28.10
CA ALA A 136 -25.83 -22.56 -27.82
C ALA A 136 -27.21 -22.03 -28.22
N ALA A 137 -27.52 -20.78 -27.88
CA ALA A 137 -28.79 -20.13 -28.23
C ALA A 137 -28.96 -20.00 -29.76
N GLU A 138 -27.90 -19.64 -30.49
CA GLU A 138 -27.92 -19.53 -31.97
C GLU A 138 -28.25 -20.85 -32.69
N ARG A 139 -28.01 -22.00 -32.04
CA ARG A 139 -28.37 -23.32 -32.60
C ARG A 139 -29.84 -23.68 -32.44
N ILE A 140 -30.56 -22.97 -31.57
CA ILE A 140 -31.97 -23.24 -31.31
C ILE A 140 -32.79 -22.69 -32.47
N ARG A 141 -33.53 -23.55 -33.16
CA ARG A 141 -34.51 -23.16 -34.18
C ARG A 141 -35.90 -23.59 -33.74
N PHE A 142 -36.82 -22.63 -33.76
CA PHE A 142 -38.25 -22.89 -33.58
C PHE A 142 -38.88 -23.07 -34.96
N VAL A 143 -39.31 -24.29 -35.28
CA VAL A 143 -40.08 -24.59 -36.48
C VAL A 143 -41.49 -25.02 -36.08
N PRO A 144 -42.56 -24.49 -36.72
CA PRO A 144 -43.92 -24.92 -36.44
C PRO A 144 -44.12 -26.37 -36.87
N ASP A 145 -44.83 -27.15 -36.07
CA ASP A 145 -45.27 -28.49 -36.47
C ASP A 145 -46.53 -28.38 -37.35
N GLU A 146 -46.33 -28.50 -38.66
CA GLU A 146 -47.42 -28.43 -39.65
C GLU A 146 -48.33 -29.68 -39.58
N GLN A 147 -47.92 -30.78 -38.92
CA GLN A 147 -48.76 -31.98 -38.79
C GLN A 147 -49.93 -31.80 -37.82
N LEU A 148 -49.87 -30.79 -36.94
CA LEU A 148 -50.93 -30.50 -35.96
C LEU A 148 -52.07 -29.62 -36.52
N ARG A 149 -51.97 -29.16 -37.78
CA ARG A 149 -52.97 -28.28 -38.44
C ARG A 149 -54.01 -29.02 -39.30
N ALA A 150 -53.92 -30.34 -39.44
CA ALA A 150 -54.78 -31.13 -40.34
C ALA A 150 -55.79 -32.07 -39.63
N LEU A 151 -56.17 -31.77 -38.38
CA LEU A 151 -57.27 -32.40 -37.65
C LEU A 151 -58.32 -31.34 -37.31
#